data_AF-A0A2V8CGU6-F1
#
_entry.id   AF-A0A2V8CGU6-F1
#
_cell.length_a   1.000
_cell.length_b   1.000
_cell.length_c   1.000
_cell.angle_alpha   90.00
_cell.angle_beta   90.00
_cell.angle_gamma   90.00
#
_symmetry.space_group_name_H-M   'P 1'
#
loop_
_entity.id
_entity.type
_entity.pdbx_description
1 polymer ?
#
loop_
_entity_poly.entity_id
_entity_poly.type
_entity_poly.pdbx_seq_one_letter_code
_entity_poly.pdbx_strand_id
1 'polypeptide(L)'
;MATPKLLAPRLDTPPPDTSDSGESQRLPDALVSEHIRRLAVCAAVGAVLWTYGLAMDAIVRPITIAVSIPRPVLVVETVAIAVSLIMFAYARYAPDAHARKTDAGLLYVVLNAAAVALLNTLTGLAAVSSGRGLSWNTVVILVAAMILPATPRRMLAASLAAASMDPLASSIVHLSGAPSASLATTLVFYMPNFACAVVATLPSHVLHRIGRRLRRAQEMGSYELVEL
;
A
#
# COMPACT_ATOMS: atom_id res chain seq x y z
N MET A 1 32.56 49.92 -0.73
CA MET A 1 31.08 49.97 -0.57
C MET A 1 30.54 48.68 -1.16
N ALA A 2 29.84 47.85 -0.37
CA ALA A 2 29.30 46.57 -0.85
C ALA A 2 27.93 46.83 -1.50
N THR A 3 27.83 46.54 -2.79
CA THR A 3 26.60 46.66 -3.58
C THR A 3 25.57 45.62 -3.11
N PRO A 4 24.31 45.99 -2.83
CA PRO A 4 23.31 45.06 -2.33
C PRO A 4 22.92 44.05 -3.42
N LYS A 5 23.10 42.75 -3.16
CA LYS A 5 22.68 41.66 -4.04
C LYS A 5 21.21 41.32 -3.79
N LEU A 6 20.38 41.39 -4.83
CA LEU A 6 18.95 41.07 -4.77
C LEU A 6 18.68 39.77 -5.55
N LEU A 7 17.97 38.84 -4.93
CA LEU A 7 17.52 37.60 -5.56
C LEU A 7 16.26 37.90 -6.39
N ALA A 8 16.36 37.86 -7.71
CA ALA A 8 15.23 38.04 -8.62
C ALA A 8 14.85 36.71 -9.31
N PRO A 9 13.56 36.37 -9.46
CA PRO A 9 13.12 35.27 -10.31
C PRO A 9 13.40 35.58 -11.79
N ARG A 10 13.94 34.61 -12.55
CA ARG A 10 14.17 34.71 -13.99
C ARG A 10 12.82 34.91 -14.71
N LEU A 11 12.54 36.12 -15.19
CA LEU A 11 11.33 36.44 -15.98
C LEU A 11 11.61 36.69 -17.48
N ASP A 12 12.87 36.72 -17.92
CA ASP A 12 13.20 36.94 -19.32
C ASP A 12 13.66 35.64 -20.00
N THR A 13 12.81 35.16 -20.91
CA THR A 13 13.12 34.04 -21.79
C THR A 13 13.51 34.61 -23.16
N PRO A 14 14.75 34.42 -23.63
CA PRO A 14 15.08 34.59 -25.05
C PRO A 14 14.37 33.48 -25.87
N PRO A 15 14.11 33.68 -27.17
CA PRO A 15 13.45 32.65 -27.98
C PRO A 15 14.26 31.34 -27.95
N PRO A 16 13.59 30.17 -27.91
CA PRO A 16 14.21 28.92 -27.48
C PRO A 16 15.12 28.34 -28.55
N ASP A 17 16.41 28.15 -28.20
CA ASP A 17 17.21 27.10 -28.82
C ASP A 17 16.78 25.75 -28.22
N THR A 18 16.45 24.82 -29.12
CA THR A 18 15.65 23.60 -28.93
C THR A 18 16.27 22.48 -28.08
N SER A 19 17.21 22.75 -27.16
CA SER A 19 17.98 21.69 -26.48
C SER A 19 17.77 21.52 -24.98
N ASP A 20 17.00 22.37 -24.28
CA ASP A 20 16.98 22.37 -22.80
C ASP A 20 15.62 22.11 -22.12
N SER A 21 14.62 21.63 -22.86
CA SER A 21 13.34 21.16 -22.31
C SER A 21 13.44 19.79 -21.60
N GLY A 22 14.64 19.18 -21.56
CA GLY A 22 14.85 17.81 -21.10
C GLY A 22 14.90 17.61 -19.58
N GLU A 23 15.44 18.54 -18.80
CA GLU A 23 15.71 18.28 -17.36
C GLU A 23 14.44 18.34 -16.49
N SER A 24 13.60 19.35 -16.69
CA SER A 24 12.33 19.49 -15.97
C SER A 24 11.29 18.47 -16.41
N GLN A 25 11.43 17.83 -17.57
CA GLN A 25 10.56 16.76 -18.06
C GLN A 25 11.05 15.36 -17.66
N ARG A 26 12.37 15.14 -17.56
CA ARG A 26 12.96 13.90 -17.04
C ARG A 26 12.64 13.63 -15.58
N LEU A 27 12.55 14.66 -14.73
CA LEU A 27 12.24 14.48 -13.31
C LEU A 27 10.80 13.96 -13.07
N PRO A 28 9.76 14.53 -13.70
CA PRO A 28 8.40 13.97 -13.70
C PRO A 28 8.36 12.53 -14.17
N ASP A 29 8.99 12.20 -15.30
CA ASP A 29 8.95 10.86 -15.89
C ASP A 29 9.67 9.82 -15.01
N ALA A 30 10.75 10.20 -14.34
CA ALA A 30 11.43 9.36 -13.37
C ALA A 30 10.57 9.07 -12.12
N LEU A 31 9.84 10.07 -11.62
CA LEU A 31 8.93 9.87 -10.48
C LEU A 31 7.74 8.98 -10.84
N VAL A 32 7.18 9.20 -12.04
CA VAL A 32 6.10 8.42 -12.65
C VAL A 32 6.48 6.94 -12.77
N SER A 33 7.62 6.67 -13.41
CA SER A 33 8.11 5.30 -13.62
C SER A 33 8.43 4.60 -12.30
N GLU A 34 8.96 5.32 -11.31
CA GLU A 34 9.21 4.78 -9.98
C GLU A 34 7.90 4.41 -9.25
N HIS A 35 6.85 5.22 -9.38
CA HIS A 35 5.56 4.91 -8.75
C HIS A 35 4.96 3.62 -9.32
N ILE A 36 4.97 3.50 -10.65
CA ILE A 36 4.48 2.31 -11.35
C ILE A 36 5.29 1.08 -10.96
N ARG A 37 6.62 1.20 -10.89
CA ARG A 37 7.52 0.12 -10.48
C ARG A 37 7.19 -0.38 -9.08
N ARG A 38 7.03 0.52 -8.11
CA ARG A 38 6.67 0.17 -6.73
C ARG A 38 5.31 -0.52 -6.65
N LEU A 39 4.31 -0.01 -7.37
CA LEU A 39 2.99 -0.63 -7.39
C LEU A 39 3.04 -2.06 -7.95
N ALA A 40 3.76 -2.28 -9.04
CA ALA A 40 3.98 -3.61 -9.60
C ALA A 40 4.73 -4.52 -8.61
N VAL A 41 5.76 -4.03 -7.94
CA VAL A 41 6.47 -4.79 -6.89
C VAL A 41 5.53 -5.18 -5.77
N CYS A 42 4.65 -4.28 -5.31
CA CYS A 42 3.67 -4.61 -4.27
C CYS A 42 2.73 -5.73 -4.70
N ALA A 43 2.20 -5.65 -5.92
CA ALA A 43 1.30 -6.68 -6.46
C ALA A 43 2.03 -8.03 -6.64
N ALA A 44 3.29 -8.02 -7.08
CA ALA A 44 4.11 -9.22 -7.19
C ALA A 44 4.38 -9.87 -5.83
N VAL A 45 4.75 -9.06 -4.81
CA VAL A 45 4.93 -9.55 -3.44
C VAL A 45 3.64 -10.16 -2.90
N GLY A 46 2.49 -9.51 -3.14
CA GLY A 46 1.18 -10.06 -2.78
C GLY A 46 0.92 -11.41 -3.45
N ALA A 47 1.13 -11.53 -4.76
CA ALA A 47 0.96 -12.79 -5.49
C ALA A 47 1.84 -13.92 -4.93
N VAL A 48 3.11 -13.62 -4.62
CA VAL A 48 4.03 -14.60 -4.02
C VAL A 48 3.57 -15.04 -2.64
N LEU A 49 3.17 -14.10 -1.77
CA LEU A 49 2.69 -14.41 -0.42
C LEU A 49 1.42 -15.25 -0.44
N TRP A 50 0.47 -14.95 -1.32
CA TRP A 50 -0.74 -15.77 -1.49
C TRP A 50 -0.44 -17.15 -2.06
N THR A 51 0.47 -17.24 -3.02
CA THR A 51 0.91 -18.53 -3.58
C THR A 51 1.58 -19.39 -2.51
N TYR A 52 2.39 -18.77 -1.64
CA TYR A 52 2.97 -19.45 -0.49
C TYR A 52 1.90 -19.96 0.48
N GLY A 53 0.89 -19.14 0.81
CA GLY A 53 -0.27 -19.55 1.63
C GLY A 53 -0.98 -20.78 1.04
N LEU A 54 -1.35 -20.69 -0.25
CA LEU A 54 -2.00 -21.78 -0.97
C LEU A 54 -1.16 -23.07 -0.98
N ALA A 55 0.15 -22.97 -1.20
CA ALA A 55 1.04 -24.13 -1.17
C ALA A 55 1.12 -24.75 0.23
N MET A 56 1.16 -23.92 1.28
CA MET A 56 1.13 -24.40 2.66
C MET A 56 -0.17 -25.14 2.96
N ASP A 57 -1.31 -24.57 2.59
CA ASP A 57 -2.62 -25.10 2.94
C ASP A 57 -3.06 -26.29 2.07
N ALA A 58 -2.68 -26.32 0.79
CA ALA A 58 -3.03 -27.40 -0.14
C ALA A 58 -2.07 -28.59 -0.11
N ILE A 59 -0.79 -28.38 0.23
CA ILE A 59 0.25 -29.42 0.11
C ILE A 59 0.89 -29.71 1.46
N VAL A 60 1.46 -28.70 2.11
CA VAL A 60 2.33 -28.93 3.28
C VAL A 60 1.53 -29.37 4.50
N ARG A 61 0.46 -28.65 4.87
CA ARG A 61 -0.35 -29.01 6.06
C ARG A 61 -1.01 -30.39 5.94
N PRO A 62 -1.63 -30.76 4.80
CA PRO A 62 -2.20 -32.10 4.65
C PRO A 62 -1.14 -33.21 4.79
N ILE A 63 0.07 -33.01 4.26
CA ILE A 63 1.13 -34.02 4.30
C ILE A 63 1.80 -34.11 5.68
N THR A 64 2.04 -32.97 6.32
CA THR A 64 2.87 -32.91 7.55
C THR A 64 2.08 -33.10 8.83
N ILE A 65 0.88 -32.53 8.92
CA ILE A 65 0.07 -32.50 10.14
C ILE A 65 -1.32 -33.11 9.95
N ALA A 66 -1.63 -33.67 8.77
CA ALA A 66 -2.91 -34.29 8.42
C ALA A 66 -4.14 -33.38 8.64
N VAL A 67 -3.94 -32.06 8.69
CA VAL A 67 -5.02 -31.07 8.80
C VAL A 67 -5.43 -30.66 7.39
N SER A 68 -6.67 -30.98 7.02
CA SER A 68 -7.28 -30.52 5.77
C SER A 68 -7.95 -29.17 5.98
N ILE A 69 -7.55 -28.18 5.20
CA ILE A 69 -8.14 -26.84 5.20
C ILE A 69 -9.44 -26.86 4.37
N PRO A 70 -10.52 -26.16 4.78
CA PRO A 70 -11.77 -26.13 4.04
C PRO A 70 -11.60 -25.64 2.60
N ARG A 71 -12.28 -26.28 1.62
CA ARG A 71 -12.22 -25.88 0.19
C ARG A 71 -12.45 -24.39 -0.08
N PRO A 72 -13.38 -23.68 0.61
CA PRO A 72 -13.57 -22.25 0.41
C PRO A 72 -12.31 -21.40 0.65
N VAL A 73 -11.41 -21.83 1.54
CA VAL A 73 -10.13 -21.13 1.79
C VAL A 73 -9.26 -21.14 0.55
N LEU A 74 -9.09 -22.31 -0.07
CA LEU A 74 -8.30 -22.45 -1.31
C LEU A 74 -8.89 -21.60 -2.45
N VAL A 75 -10.21 -21.47 -2.51
CA VAL A 75 -10.89 -20.59 -3.49
C VAL A 75 -10.55 -19.13 -3.22
N VAL A 76 -10.57 -18.68 -1.97
CA VAL A 76 -10.20 -17.30 -1.60
C VAL A 76 -8.74 -17.03 -1.95
N GLU A 77 -7.82 -17.95 -1.63
CA GLU A 77 -6.40 -17.81 -1.93
C GLU A 77 -6.15 -17.74 -3.44
N THR A 78 -6.75 -18.65 -4.22
CA THR A 78 -6.61 -18.65 -5.69
C THR A 78 -7.16 -17.38 -6.33
N VAL A 79 -8.31 -16.88 -5.85
CA VAL A 79 -8.87 -15.59 -6.29
C VAL A 79 -7.94 -14.44 -5.91
N ALA A 80 -7.37 -14.43 -4.71
CA ALA A 80 -6.45 -13.38 -4.28
C ALA A 80 -5.12 -13.38 -5.08
N ILE A 81 -4.62 -14.56 -5.46
CA ILE A 81 -3.51 -14.69 -6.43
C ILE A 81 -3.91 -14.06 -7.76
N ALA A 82 -5.07 -14.43 -8.31
CA ALA A 82 -5.55 -13.90 -9.58
C ALA A 82 -5.68 -12.36 -9.55
N VAL A 83 -6.29 -11.80 -8.49
CA VAL A 83 -6.40 -10.35 -8.28
C VAL A 83 -5.01 -9.69 -8.22
N SER A 84 -4.04 -10.32 -7.56
CA SER A 84 -2.67 -9.81 -7.49
C SER A 84 -1.95 -9.83 -8.84
N LEU A 85 -2.13 -10.88 -9.64
CA LEU A 85 -1.59 -10.98 -10.99
C LEU A 85 -2.26 -9.97 -11.94
N ILE A 86 -3.57 -9.79 -11.85
CA ILE A 86 -4.32 -8.77 -12.60
C ILE A 86 -3.80 -7.38 -12.23
N MET A 87 -3.61 -7.10 -10.93
CA MET A 87 -3.10 -5.81 -10.47
C MET A 87 -1.65 -5.58 -10.95
N PHE A 88 -0.81 -6.62 -10.96
CA PHE A 88 0.54 -6.55 -11.51
C PHE A 88 0.53 -6.21 -12.99
N ALA A 89 -0.31 -6.89 -13.78
CA ALA A 89 -0.47 -6.63 -15.20
C ALA A 89 -1.03 -5.22 -15.45
N TYR A 90 -2.04 -4.80 -14.68
CA TYR A 90 -2.61 -3.46 -14.73
C TYR A 90 -1.56 -2.37 -14.44
N ALA A 91 -0.75 -2.54 -13.39
CA ALA A 91 0.31 -1.60 -13.06
C ALA A 91 1.31 -1.46 -14.22
N ARG A 92 1.70 -2.57 -14.84
CA ARG A 92 2.71 -2.63 -15.91
C ARG A 92 2.23 -2.16 -17.28
N TYR A 93 1.01 -2.51 -17.67
CA TYR A 93 0.57 -2.37 -19.06
C TYR A 93 -0.51 -1.32 -19.29
N ALA A 94 -1.27 -0.92 -18.27
CA ALA A 94 -2.33 0.07 -18.47
C ALA A 94 -1.75 1.49 -18.69
N PRO A 95 -2.17 2.24 -19.72
CA PRO A 95 -1.72 3.61 -19.98
C PRO A 95 -2.47 4.66 -19.12
N ASP A 96 -3.02 4.27 -17.97
CA ASP A 96 -3.82 5.14 -17.11
C ASP A 96 -3.01 6.24 -16.41
N ALA A 97 -3.70 7.34 -16.10
CA ALA A 97 -3.16 8.44 -15.32
C ALA A 97 -2.68 7.99 -13.93
N HIS A 98 -1.59 8.58 -13.46
CA HIS A 98 -0.94 8.28 -12.17
C HIS A 98 -1.89 8.24 -10.98
N ALA A 99 -2.81 9.21 -10.90
CA ALA A 99 -3.79 9.27 -9.83
C ALA A 99 -4.65 7.99 -9.76
N ARG A 100 -5.11 7.48 -10.92
CA ARG A 100 -5.91 6.25 -10.99
C ARG A 100 -5.11 5.03 -10.56
N LYS A 101 -3.84 4.92 -10.96
CA LYS A 101 -2.97 3.80 -10.55
C LYS A 101 -2.73 3.80 -9.03
N THR A 102 -2.53 4.97 -8.43
CA THR A 102 -2.41 5.09 -6.97
C THR A 102 -3.69 4.68 -6.27
N ASP A 103 -4.85 5.14 -6.73
CA ASP A 103 -6.14 4.81 -6.13
C ASP A 103 -6.46 3.31 -6.30
N ALA A 104 -6.14 2.71 -7.45
CA ALA A 104 -6.23 1.28 -7.68
C ALA A 104 -5.29 0.48 -6.74
N GLY A 105 -4.09 0.98 -6.47
CA GLY A 105 -3.19 0.38 -5.49
C GLY A 105 -3.77 0.39 -4.08
N LEU A 106 -4.35 1.51 -3.64
CA LEU A 106 -4.99 1.60 -2.33
C LEU A 106 -6.20 0.66 -2.23
N LEU A 107 -7.01 0.58 -3.29
CA LEU A 107 -8.12 -0.37 -3.36
C LEU A 107 -7.62 -1.82 -3.29
N TYR A 108 -6.54 -2.14 -4.01
CA TYR A 108 -5.91 -3.46 -3.98
C TYR A 108 -5.50 -3.86 -2.55
N VAL A 109 -4.96 -2.94 -1.75
CA VAL A 109 -4.64 -3.20 -0.33
C VAL A 109 -5.88 -3.57 0.47
N VAL A 110 -6.98 -2.83 0.29
CA VAL A 110 -8.25 -3.11 0.97
C VAL A 110 -8.84 -4.45 0.54
N LEU A 111 -8.75 -4.80 -0.75
CA LEU A 111 -9.19 -6.09 -1.26
C LEU A 111 -8.37 -7.26 -0.68
N ASN A 112 -7.05 -7.10 -0.55
CA ASN A 112 -6.22 -8.10 0.10
C ASN A 112 -6.61 -8.26 1.57
N ALA A 113 -6.79 -7.15 2.29
CA ALA A 113 -7.25 -7.17 3.68
C ALA A 113 -8.61 -7.86 3.83
N ALA A 114 -9.54 -7.64 2.90
CA ALA A 114 -10.84 -8.31 2.88
C ALA A 114 -10.71 -9.83 2.63
N ALA A 115 -9.83 -10.24 1.72
CA ALA A 115 -9.56 -11.66 1.48
C ALA A 115 -8.96 -12.34 2.72
N VAL A 116 -8.04 -11.66 3.42
CA VAL A 116 -7.48 -12.16 4.69
C VAL A 116 -8.53 -12.24 5.78
N ALA A 117 -9.39 -11.23 5.91
CA ALA A 117 -10.48 -11.24 6.87
C ALA A 117 -11.45 -12.41 6.61
N LEU A 118 -11.74 -12.69 5.34
CA LEU A 118 -12.54 -13.85 4.93
C LEU A 118 -11.85 -15.18 5.24
N LEU A 119 -10.52 -15.28 5.06
CA LEU A 119 -9.78 -16.46 5.50
C LEU A 119 -9.87 -16.67 7.01
N ASN A 120 -9.68 -15.60 7.79
CA ASN A 120 -9.73 -15.64 9.25
C ASN A 120 -11.09 -16.13 9.76
N THR A 121 -12.18 -15.73 9.10
CA THR A 121 -13.53 -16.19 9.45
C THR A 121 -13.79 -17.63 9.02
N LEU A 122 -13.38 -18.02 7.81
CA LEU A 122 -13.57 -19.39 7.29
C LEU A 122 -12.79 -20.45 8.08
N THR A 123 -11.61 -20.09 8.58
CA THR A 123 -10.74 -20.98 9.36
C THR A 123 -11.02 -20.92 10.86
N GLY A 124 -11.80 -19.94 11.32
CA GLY A 124 -12.00 -19.68 12.75
C GLY A 124 -10.71 -19.24 13.48
N LEU A 125 -9.68 -18.81 12.75
CA LEU A 125 -8.35 -18.52 13.31
C LEU A 125 -8.40 -17.48 14.44
N ALA A 126 -9.29 -16.49 14.34
CA ALA A 126 -9.50 -15.49 15.39
C ALA A 126 -10.05 -16.11 16.70
N ALA A 127 -10.93 -17.10 16.60
CA ALA A 127 -11.46 -17.83 17.75
C ALA A 127 -10.40 -18.78 18.36
N VAL A 128 -9.59 -19.42 17.50
CA VAL A 128 -8.56 -20.38 17.92
C VAL A 128 -7.34 -19.69 18.54
N SER A 129 -6.93 -18.54 18.00
CA SER A 129 -5.75 -17.80 18.46
C SER A 129 -5.98 -17.00 19.75
N SER A 130 -7.24 -16.84 20.21
CA SER A 130 -7.59 -16.03 21.39
C SER A 130 -6.96 -14.61 21.35
N GLY A 131 -6.79 -14.04 20.16
CA GLY A 131 -6.12 -12.75 19.97
C GLY A 131 -4.61 -12.74 20.22
N ARG A 132 -3.95 -13.90 20.35
CA ARG A 132 -2.50 -13.99 20.50
C ARG A 132 -1.83 -14.10 19.13
N GLY A 133 -1.21 -13.01 18.70
CA GLY A 133 -0.41 -12.95 17.47
C GLY A 133 -0.77 -11.77 16.58
N LEU A 134 0.15 -11.38 15.70
CA LEU A 134 -0.15 -10.40 14.66
C LEU A 134 -1.02 -11.06 13.58
N SER A 135 -2.18 -10.46 13.28
CA SER A 135 -3.01 -10.90 12.16
C SER A 135 -2.22 -10.77 10.85
N TRP A 136 -2.43 -11.68 9.90
CA TRP A 136 -1.88 -11.54 8.55
C TRP A 136 -2.30 -10.21 7.88
N ASN A 137 -3.42 -9.63 8.32
CA ASN A 137 -3.87 -8.32 7.89
C ASN A 137 -2.91 -7.19 8.30
N THR A 138 -2.24 -7.31 9.47
CA THR A 138 -1.16 -6.37 9.84
C THR A 138 0.00 -6.40 8.86
N VAL A 139 0.36 -7.59 8.37
CA VAL A 139 1.45 -7.78 7.40
C VAL A 139 1.07 -7.10 6.09
N VAL A 140 -0.17 -7.30 5.62
CA VAL A 140 -0.68 -6.62 4.41
C VAL A 140 -0.56 -5.11 4.55
N ILE A 141 -1.02 -4.53 5.67
CA ILE A 141 -0.97 -3.10 5.92
C ILE A 141 0.48 -2.58 5.90
N LEU A 142 1.39 -3.23 6.64
CA LEU A 142 2.77 -2.76 6.77
C LEU A 142 3.59 -2.92 5.49
N VAL A 143 3.44 -4.05 4.78
CA VAL A 143 4.10 -4.27 3.50
C VAL A 143 3.60 -3.27 2.46
N ALA A 144 2.28 -3.05 2.40
CA ALA A 144 1.71 -2.04 1.52
C ALA A 144 2.24 -0.63 1.85
N ALA A 145 2.31 -0.26 3.12
CA ALA A 145 2.81 1.03 3.55
C ALA A 145 4.26 1.32 3.14
N MET A 146 5.10 0.28 3.12
CA MET A 146 6.50 0.39 2.73
C MET A 146 6.69 0.50 1.22
N ILE A 147 5.81 -0.14 0.44
CA ILE A 147 5.98 -0.24 -1.01
C ILE A 147 5.14 0.81 -1.74
N LEU A 148 3.87 1.01 -1.38
CA LEU A 148 2.97 1.88 -2.12
C LEU A 148 3.37 3.35 -1.99
N PRO A 149 3.51 4.05 -3.12
CA PRO A 149 3.81 5.47 -3.13
C PRO A 149 2.49 6.26 -2.95
N ALA A 150 2.00 6.33 -1.72
CA ALA A 150 0.81 7.09 -1.36
C ALA A 150 1.15 8.26 -0.43
N THR A 151 0.32 9.30 -0.48
CA THR A 151 0.40 10.36 0.53
C THR A 151 -0.05 9.81 1.89
N PRO A 152 0.48 10.32 3.00
CA PRO A 152 0.18 9.79 4.33
C PRO A 152 -1.31 9.69 4.67
N ARG A 153 -2.09 10.69 4.28
CA ARG A 153 -3.54 10.72 4.54
C ARG A 153 -4.27 9.60 3.79
N ARG A 154 -3.89 9.36 2.53
CA ARG A 154 -4.46 8.28 1.72
C ARG A 154 -4.03 6.91 2.23
N MET A 155 -2.77 6.77 2.64
CA MET A 155 -2.26 5.54 3.26
C MET A 155 -2.98 5.24 4.59
N LEU A 156 -3.18 6.26 5.44
CA LEU A 156 -3.94 6.11 6.68
C LEU A 156 -5.38 5.64 6.39
N ALA A 157 -6.07 6.30 5.47
CA ALA A 157 -7.44 5.95 5.12
C ALA A 157 -7.55 4.50 4.59
N ALA A 158 -6.66 4.11 3.68
CA ALA A 158 -6.62 2.75 3.15
C ALA A 158 -6.27 1.71 4.23
N SER A 159 -5.33 2.04 5.13
CA SER A 159 -4.92 1.14 6.21
C SER A 159 -6.00 0.99 7.28
N LEU A 160 -6.76 2.05 7.59
CA LEU A 160 -7.92 1.98 8.47
C LEU A 160 -9.07 1.18 7.85
N ALA A 161 -9.30 1.36 6.54
CA ALA A 161 -10.27 0.56 5.80
C ALA A 161 -9.87 -0.93 5.82
N ALA A 162 -8.59 -1.23 5.56
CA ALA A 162 -8.03 -2.59 5.64
C ALA A 162 -8.16 -3.18 7.06
N ALA A 163 -7.79 -2.43 8.10
CA ALA A 163 -7.91 -2.87 9.50
C ALA A 163 -9.36 -3.16 9.89
N SER A 164 -10.32 -2.43 9.31
CA SER A 164 -11.76 -2.61 9.54
C SER A 164 -12.34 -3.85 8.86
N MET A 165 -11.63 -4.46 7.89
CA MET A 165 -12.16 -5.65 7.19
C MET A 165 -12.33 -6.85 8.14
N ASP A 166 -11.41 -7.05 9.08
CA ASP A 166 -11.49 -8.14 10.07
C ASP A 166 -12.73 -8.03 10.99
N PRO A 167 -12.98 -6.89 11.70
CA PRO A 167 -14.18 -6.76 12.52
C PRO A 167 -15.47 -6.75 11.69
N LEU A 168 -15.46 -6.24 10.45
CA LEU A 168 -16.62 -6.32 9.55
C LEU A 168 -16.94 -7.78 9.20
N ALA A 169 -15.94 -8.57 8.79
CA ALA A 169 -16.14 -9.98 8.49
C ALA A 169 -16.64 -10.76 9.72
N SER A 170 -16.08 -10.49 10.90
CA SER A 170 -16.54 -11.07 12.17
C SER A 170 -17.99 -10.70 12.49
N SER A 171 -18.41 -9.46 12.19
CA SER A 171 -19.78 -8.99 12.45
C SER A 171 -20.78 -9.64 11.50
N ILE A 172 -20.42 -9.84 10.22
CA ILE A 172 -21.26 -10.55 9.25
C ILE A 172 -21.52 -11.99 9.69
N VAL A 173 -20.48 -12.67 10.19
CA VAL A 173 -20.61 -14.03 10.72
C VAL A 173 -21.50 -14.07 11.97
N HIS A 174 -21.38 -13.07 12.85
CA HIS A 174 -22.27 -12.95 14.00
C HIS A 174 -23.74 -12.78 13.59
N LEU A 175 -24.03 -11.90 12.62
CA LEU A 175 -25.37 -11.72 12.07
C LEU A 175 -25.92 -12.99 11.40
N SER A 176 -25.03 -13.90 10.99
CA SER A 176 -25.39 -15.21 10.43
C SER A 176 -25.72 -16.26 11.50
N GLY A 177 -25.76 -15.88 12.78
CA GLY A 177 -26.19 -16.75 13.89
C GLY A 177 -25.06 -17.47 14.63
N ALA A 178 -23.80 -17.18 14.30
CA ALA A 178 -22.66 -17.77 15.00
C ALA A 178 -22.43 -17.11 16.38
N PRO A 179 -22.00 -17.88 17.41
CA PRO A 179 -21.62 -17.32 18.70
C PRO A 179 -20.44 -16.35 18.51
N SER A 180 -20.61 -15.08 18.88
CA SER A 180 -19.54 -14.08 18.80
C SER A 180 -19.07 -13.67 20.20
N ALA A 181 -17.81 -13.26 20.28
CA ALA A 181 -17.30 -12.55 21.45
C ALA A 181 -18.03 -11.20 21.62
N SER A 182 -18.01 -10.65 22.84
CA SER A 182 -18.53 -9.31 23.10
C SER A 182 -17.84 -8.26 22.20
N LEU A 183 -18.52 -7.15 21.89
CA LEU A 183 -17.95 -6.06 21.09
C LEU A 183 -16.61 -5.56 21.65
N ALA A 184 -16.47 -5.50 22.98
CA ALA A 184 -15.23 -5.08 23.65
C ALA A 184 -14.09 -6.08 23.40
N THR A 185 -14.37 -7.37 23.49
CA THR A 185 -13.39 -8.44 23.23
C THR A 185 -12.93 -8.44 21.77
N THR A 186 -13.89 -8.29 20.84
CA THR A 186 -13.62 -8.17 19.41
C THR A 186 -12.72 -6.97 19.10
N LEU A 187 -12.99 -5.81 19.72
CA LEU A 187 -12.16 -4.62 19.54
C LEU A 187 -10.73 -4.82 20.05
N VAL A 188 -10.56 -5.45 21.23
CA VAL A 188 -9.24 -5.75 21.80
C VAL A 188 -8.46 -6.70 20.89
N PHE A 189 -9.10 -7.72 20.32
CA PHE A 189 -8.44 -8.66 19.41
C PHE A 189 -7.94 -8.02 18.11
N TYR A 190 -8.66 -7.01 17.59
CA TYR A 190 -8.27 -6.34 16.34
C TYR A 190 -7.51 -5.02 16.53
N MET A 191 -7.32 -4.57 17.78
CA MET A 191 -6.58 -3.34 18.10
C MET A 191 -5.18 -3.28 17.46
N PRO A 192 -4.39 -4.37 17.41
CA PRO A 192 -3.09 -4.37 16.73
C PRO A 192 -3.16 -3.93 15.25
N ASN A 193 -4.23 -4.27 14.52
CA ASN A 193 -4.41 -3.84 13.13
C ASN A 193 -4.54 -2.32 13.01
N PHE A 194 -5.30 -1.71 13.93
CA PHE A 194 -5.48 -0.25 13.96
C PHE A 194 -4.19 0.47 14.37
N ALA A 195 -3.42 -0.09 15.31
CA ALA A 195 -2.10 0.43 15.62
C ALA A 195 -1.17 0.38 14.40
N CYS A 196 -1.13 -0.73 13.68
CA CYS A 196 -0.37 -0.86 12.44
C CYS A 196 -0.85 0.12 11.35
N ALA A 197 -2.14 0.41 11.26
CA ALA A 197 -2.67 1.40 10.33
C ALA A 197 -2.16 2.82 10.60
N VAL A 198 -1.96 3.18 11.87
CA VAL A 198 -1.33 4.46 12.23
C VAL A 198 0.16 4.44 11.88
N VAL A 199 0.87 3.36 12.24
CA VAL A 199 2.31 3.19 11.97
C VAL A 199 2.61 3.18 10.46
N ALA A 200 1.71 2.64 9.64
CA ALA A 200 1.78 2.63 8.19
C ALA A 200 1.93 4.03 7.55
N THR A 201 1.61 5.11 8.28
CA THR A 201 1.81 6.47 7.77
C THR A 201 3.27 6.93 7.84
N LEU A 202 4.09 6.33 8.69
CA LEU A 202 5.47 6.78 8.94
C LEU A 202 6.36 6.71 7.69
N PRO A 203 6.39 5.60 6.92
CA PRO A 203 7.20 5.53 5.70
C PRO A 203 6.79 6.61 4.69
N SER A 204 5.48 6.82 4.53
CA SER A 204 4.94 7.86 3.65
C SER A 204 5.33 9.27 4.11
N HIS A 205 5.36 9.55 5.43
CA HIS A 205 5.81 10.84 5.96
C HIS A 205 7.27 11.12 5.63
N VAL A 206 8.14 10.13 5.83
CA VAL A 206 9.59 10.26 5.60
C VAL A 206 9.87 10.52 4.12
N LEU A 207 9.30 9.70 3.23
CA LEU A 207 9.48 9.84 1.78
C LEU A 207 8.93 11.17 1.27
N HIS A 208 7.75 11.58 1.75
CA HIS A 208 7.15 12.83 1.31
C HIS A 208 7.94 14.06 1.79
N ARG A 209 8.54 14.01 2.98
CA ARG A 209 9.42 15.07 3.49
C ARG A 209 10.70 15.20 2.66
N ILE A 210 11.30 14.09 2.26
CA ILE A 210 12.49 14.06 1.40
C ILE A 210 12.17 14.67 0.03
N GLY A 211 11.08 14.23 -0.61
CA GLY A 211 10.66 14.75 -1.91
C GLY A 211 10.42 16.26 -1.90
N ARG A 212 9.78 16.80 -0.85
CA ARG A 212 9.60 18.25 -0.70
C ARG A 212 10.91 19.01 -0.51
N ARG A 213 11.89 18.43 0.20
CA ARG A 213 13.20 19.06 0.41
C ARG A 213 14.02 19.13 -0.88
N LEU A 214 14.03 18.04 -1.65
CA LEU A 214 14.67 17.99 -2.97
C LEU A 214 14.07 19.02 -3.91
N ARG A 215 12.73 19.12 -3.98
CA ARG A 215 12.06 20.10 -4.84
C ARG A 215 12.44 21.54 -4.47
N ARG A 216 12.44 21.88 -3.18
CA ARG A 216 12.89 23.21 -2.72
C ARG A 216 14.37 23.47 -3.00
N ALA A 217 15.23 22.46 -2.89
CA ALA A 217 16.65 22.61 -3.19
C ALA A 217 16.89 22.84 -4.69
N GLN A 218 16.12 22.17 -5.56
CA GLN A 218 16.12 22.43 -7.01
C GLN A 218 15.60 23.84 -7.33
N GLU A 219 14.52 24.27 -6.68
CA GLU A 219 14.03 25.64 -6.81
C GLU A 219 15.10 26.66 -6.40
N MET A 220 15.82 26.44 -5.29
CA MET A 220 16.90 27.35 -4.84
C MET A 220 18.16 27.31 -5.72
N GLY A 221 18.50 26.15 -6.30
CA GLY A 221 19.59 26.03 -7.27
C GLY A 221 19.30 26.69 -8.63
N SER A 222 18.05 27.07 -8.89
CA SER A 222 17.65 27.81 -10.09
C SER A 222 17.74 29.34 -9.96
N TYR A 223 18.15 29.85 -8.79
CA TYR A 223 18.39 31.29 -8.59
C TYR A 223 19.88 31.60 -8.74
N GLU A 224 20.23 32.46 -9.69
CA GLU A 224 21.57 33.07 -9.76
C GLU A 224 21.58 34.44 -9.09
N LEU A 225 22.73 34.81 -8.51
CA LEU A 225 22.97 36.14 -7.97
C LEU A 225 23.24 37.09 -9.13
N VAL A 226 22.30 37.98 -9.41
CA VAL A 226 22.52 39.09 -10.35
C VAL A 226 23.29 40.20 -9.61
N GLU A 227 24.47 40.55 -10.12
CA GLU A 227 25.24 41.70 -9.66
C GLU A 227 24.83 42.95 -10.47
N LEU A 228 24.56 44.05 -9.76
CA LEU A 228 24.30 45.38 -10.35
C LEU A 228 25.61 46.08 -10.71
#